data_AF-A5D246-F1
#
_entry.id   AF-A5D246-F1
#
_cell.length_a   1.000
_cell.length_b   1.000
_cell.length_c   1.000
_cell.angle_alpha   90.00
_cell.angle_beta   90.00
_cell.angle_gamma   90.00
#
_symmetry.space_group_name_H-M   'P 1'
#
loop_
_entity.id
_entity.type
_entity.pdbx_description
1 polymer ?
#
loop_
_entity_poly.entity_id
_entity_poly.type
_entity_poly.pdbx_seq_one_letter_code
_entity_poly.pdbx_strand_id
1 'polypeptide(L)' 'MLLTAEDAPDIEALIVEANDPSGPFGAKGVGETGLVPTAGAIANAVYNATGIRFKEIPMTEEKVFKALRERG' A
#
# COMPACT_ATOMS: atom_id res chain seq x y z
N MET A 1 -4.75 -8.58 -13.18
CA MET A 1 -4.45 -7.34 -13.92
C MET A 1 -3.05 -6.92 -13.53
N LEU A 2 -2.21 -6.57 -14.50
CA LEU A 2 -0.88 -5.99 -14.26
C LEU A 2 -0.97 -4.50 -14.56
N LEU A 3 -0.31 -3.70 -13.74
CA LEU A 3 -0.28 -2.24 -13.88
C LEU A 3 0.66 -1.84 -15.01
N THR A 4 0.31 -0.78 -15.73
CA THR A 4 1.17 -0.10 -16.69
C THR A 4 1.98 1.01 -16.01
N ALA A 5 2.86 1.68 -16.76
CA ALA A 5 3.58 2.83 -16.24
C ALA A 5 2.65 4.02 -15.92
N GLU A 6 1.49 4.14 -16.57
CA GLU A 6 0.52 5.21 -16.33
C GLU A 6 -0.28 5.01 -15.04
N ASP A 7 -0.39 3.77 -14.55
CA ASP A 7 -1.10 3.45 -13.31
C ASP A 7 -0.23 3.66 -12.06
N ALA A 8 1.09 3.76 -12.23
CA ALA A 8 2.03 3.87 -11.12
C ALA A 8 2.02 5.30 -10.55
N PRO A 9 1.79 5.48 -9.23
CA PRO A 9 1.94 6.78 -8.60
C PRO A 9 3.42 7.17 -8.49
N ASP A 10 3.70 8.44 -8.22
CA ASP A 10 5.03 8.87 -7.80
C ASP A 10 5.41 8.18 -6.47
N ILE A 11 6.61 7.59 -6.43
CA ILE A 11 7.11 6.87 -5.25
C ILE A 11 8.36 7.58 -4.72
N GLU A 12 8.25 8.09 -3.50
CA GLU A 12 9.40 8.58 -2.73
C GLU A 12 9.95 7.45 -1.84
N ALA A 13 11.22 7.10 -2.03
CA ALA A 13 11.91 6.08 -1.23
C ALA A 13 12.82 6.73 -0.19
N LEU A 14 12.48 6.55 1.08
CA LEU A 14 13.29 7.02 2.21
C LEU A 14 14.11 5.86 2.78
N ILE A 15 15.44 5.98 2.71
CA ILE A 15 16.36 4.97 3.27
C ILE A 15 16.57 5.28 4.75
N VAL A 16 16.19 4.33 5.61
CA VAL A 16 16.41 4.42 7.06
C VAL A 16 17.42 3.36 7.48
N GLU A 17 18.62 3.82 7.82
CA GLU A 17 19.70 2.95 8.30
C GLU A 17 19.53 2.68 9.79
N ALA A 18 19.47 1.40 10.15
CA ALA A 18 19.67 0.97 11.54
C ALA A 18 20.45 -0.33 11.51
N ASN A 19 21.53 -0.39 12.29
CA ASN A 19 22.50 -1.47 12.27
C ASN A 19 21.85 -2.80 12.70
N ASP A 20 21.96 -3.82 11.85
CA ASP A 20 21.69 -5.21 12.19
C ASP A 20 23.01 -5.97 12.42
N PRO A 21 23.32 -6.39 13.66
CA PRO A 21 24.55 -7.11 13.97
C PRO A 21 24.73 -8.44 13.21
N SER A 22 23.65 -9.01 12.69
CA SER A 22 23.68 -10.26 11.92
C SER A 22 23.94 -10.07 10.43
N GLY A 23 23.76 -8.85 9.92
CA GLY A 23 23.90 -8.52 8.51
C GLY A 23 25.32 -8.04 8.13
N PRO A 24 25.78 -8.31 6.91
CA PRO A 24 27.05 -7.77 6.43
C PRO A 24 26.98 -6.24 6.43
N PHE A 25 28.00 -5.60 7.02
CA PHE A 25 28.07 -4.14 7.15
C PHE A 25 26.85 -3.51 7.87
N GLY A 26 26.09 -4.27 8.66
CA GLY A 26 24.89 -3.78 9.35
C GLY A 26 23.61 -3.79 8.51
N ALA A 27 23.62 -4.40 7.32
CA ALA A 27 22.50 -4.42 6.38
C ALA A 27 21.31 -5.28 6.84
N LYS A 28 20.11 -4.94 6.37
CA LYS A 28 18.85 -5.69 6.61
C LYS A 28 18.18 -6.08 5.30
N GLY A 29 17.34 -7.11 5.34
CA GLY A 29 16.47 -7.44 4.20
C GLY A 29 15.45 -6.33 3.93
N VAL A 30 15.26 -5.97 2.66
CA VAL A 30 14.34 -4.89 2.23
C VAL A 30 13.39 -5.28 1.09
N GLY A 31 13.59 -6.45 0.47
CA GLY A 31 12.85 -6.85 -0.74
C GLY A 31 11.32 -6.91 -0.55
N GLU A 32 10.86 -7.24 0.66
CA GLU A 32 9.42 -7.33 0.98
C GLU A 32 8.88 -6.07 1.66
N THR A 33 9.75 -5.25 2.25
CA THR A 33 9.37 -4.14 3.14
C THR A 33 8.59 -3.05 2.41
N GLY A 34 8.83 -2.84 1.12
CA GLY A 34 8.01 -1.95 0.29
C GLY A 34 6.65 -2.56 -0.06
N LEU A 35 6.58 -3.86 -0.33
CA LEU A 35 5.36 -4.52 -0.79
C LEU A 35 4.36 -4.78 0.35
N VAL A 36 4.83 -5.37 1.46
CA VAL A 36 4.00 -5.82 2.58
C VAL A 36 3.04 -4.74 3.11
N PRO A 37 3.48 -3.49 3.40
CA PRO A 37 2.60 -2.47 3.95
C PRO A 37 1.72 -1.78 2.89
N THR A 38 2.04 -1.90 1.59
CA THR A 38 1.43 -1.08 0.52
C THR A 38 -0.10 -1.25 0.46
N ALA A 39 -0.59 -2.50 0.42
CA ALA A 39 -2.03 -2.75 0.34
C ALA A 39 -2.79 -2.20 1.57
N GLY A 40 -2.21 -2.36 2.77
CA GLY A 40 -2.78 -1.84 4.01
C GLY A 40 -2.79 -0.32 4.07
N ALA A 41 -1.71 0.33 3.60
CA ALA A 41 -1.61 1.79 3.52
C ALA A 41 -2.67 2.37 2.58
N ILE A 42 -2.85 1.79 1.39
CA ILE A 42 -3.89 2.22 0.43
C ILE A 42 -5.29 2.02 1.03
N ALA A 43 -5.57 0.86 1.66
CA ALA A 43 -6.86 0.62 2.31
C ALA A 43 -7.16 1.61 3.45
N ASN A 44 -6.13 1.99 4.22
CA ASN A 44 -6.24 3.03 5.24
C ASN A 44 -6.50 4.41 4.63
N ALA A 45 -5.87 4.75 3.50
CA ALA A 45 -6.11 6.00 2.78
C ALA A 45 -7.55 6.08 2.25
N VAL A 46 -8.06 5.00 1.66
CA VAL A 46 -9.46 4.91 1.20
C VAL A 46 -10.43 5.05 2.37
N TYR A 47 -10.16 4.40 3.51
CA TYR A 47 -10.95 4.59 4.72
C TYR A 47 -10.91 6.03 5.22
N ASN A 48 -9.74 6.68 5.22
CA ASN A 48 -9.61 8.08 5.62
C ASN A 48 -10.42 9.02 4.70
N ALA A 49 -10.43 8.76 3.39
CA ALA A 49 -11.14 9.58 2.41
C ALA A 49 -12.66 9.38 2.41
N THR A 50 -13.12 8.14 2.63
CA THR A 50 -14.53 7.75 2.42
C THR A 50 -15.26 7.38 3.71
N GLY A 51 -14.52 7.09 4.78
CA GLY A 51 -15.00 6.47 6.01
C GLY A 51 -15.42 4.99 5.87
N ILE A 52 -15.22 4.36 4.71
CA ILE A 52 -15.65 2.97 4.43
C ILE A 52 -14.46 2.02 4.63
N ARG A 53 -14.65 0.98 5.44
CA ARG A 53 -13.58 0.01 5.75
C ARG A 53 -13.68 -1.21 4.83
N PHE A 54 -12.80 -1.26 3.82
CA PHE A 54 -12.58 -2.46 3.03
C PHE A 54 -11.66 -3.43 3.80
N LYS A 55 -12.03 -4.71 3.83
CA LYS A 55 -11.25 -5.80 4.46
C LYS A 55 -10.79 -6.86 3.46
N GLU A 56 -11.08 -6.64 2.19
CA GLU A 56 -10.76 -7.55 1.09
C GLU A 56 -10.18 -6.76 -0.07
N ILE A 57 -9.18 -7.35 -0.72
CA ILE A 57 -8.55 -6.84 -1.93
C ILE A 57 -8.83 -7.79 -3.11
N PRO A 58 -8.88 -7.32 -4.36
CA PRO A 58 -8.69 -5.92 -4.78
C PRO A 58 -9.89 -5.01 -4.47
N MET A 59 -9.60 -3.75 -4.12
CA MET A 59 -10.57 -2.65 -4.03
C MET A 59 -10.78 -2.05 -5.41
N THR A 60 -11.45 -2.79 -6.30
CA THR A 60 -11.75 -2.31 -7.66
C THR A 60 -12.64 -1.09 -7.64
N GLU A 61 -12.56 -0.26 -8.68
CA GLU A 61 -13.43 0.91 -8.86
C GLU A 61 -14.91 0.58 -8.70
N GLU A 62 -15.38 -0.55 -9.24
CA GLU A 62 -16.78 -1.00 -9.13
C GLU A 62 -17.18 -1.25 -7.67
N LYS A 63 -16.33 -1.94 -6.89
CA LYS A 63 -16.58 -2.21 -5.46
C LYS A 63 -16.59 -0.91 -4.65
N VAL A 64 -15.65 -0.01 -4.94
CA VAL A 64 -15.56 1.28 -4.27
C VAL A 64 -16.77 2.16 -4.60
N PHE A 65 -17.14 2.24 -5.88
CA PHE A 65 -18.30 2.99 -6.34
C PHE A 65 -19.59 2.48 -5.72
N LYS A 66 -19.82 1.16 -5.75
CA LYS A 66 -20.98 0.53 -5.10
C LYS A 66 -21.05 0.86 -3.62
N ALA A 67 -19.94 0.71 -2.89
CA ALA A 67 -19.92 1.01 -1.45
C ALA A 67 -20.20 2.49 -1.14
N LEU A 68 -19.73 3.41 -1.99
CA LEU A 68 -20.04 4.83 -1.89
C LEU A 68 -21.53 5.11 -2.14
N ARG A 69 -22.16 4.41 -3.09
CA ARG A 69 -23.59 4.50 -3.42
C ARG A 69 -24.51 3.86 -2.38
N GLU A 70 -24.03 2.93 -1.58
CA GLU A 70 -24.82 2.30 -0.51
C GLU A 70 -24.79 3.13 0.79
N ARG A 71 -23.78 4.00 0.94
CA ARG A 71 -23.59 4.83 2.13
C ARG A 71 -24.44 6.11 2.14
N GLY A 72 -24.88 6.59 0.96
CA GLY A 72 -25.75 7.76 0.81
C GLY A 72 -26.84 7.50 -0.21
#